data_AF-D8U1T4-F1
#
_entry.id   AF-D8U1T4-F1
#
_cell.length_a   1.000
_cell.length_b   1.000
_cell.length_c   1.000
_cell.angle_alpha   90.00
_cell.angle_beta   90.00
_cell.angle_gamma   90.00
#
_symmetry.space_group_name_H-M   'P 1'
#
loop_
_entity.id
_entity.type
_entity.pdbx_description
1 polymer ?
#
loop_
_entity_poly.entity_id
_entity_poly.type
_entity_poly.pdbx_seq_one_letter_code
_entity_poly.pdbx_strand_id
1 'polypeptide(L)'
;RKIFANVTERVMSTKQTYRPCGLFFSFLEPLQLLQTKAYDYSLLSKQLQTQQVAAQPPRRPQRFLRIDSLPQELAMVYTAYAAALRHSALQHYISNVSGHLAEAAAAPAGSDGAVADADSGETAATAAAASRVQPALTAAVAGLRRAAGVYDFLAENLLPALRGAGALAAGDRPLELLPAAALCMKQLCLAEAQALVAVAAEVKGMSPGTQRALHAGAVRFEGFGGCVSLYRAAAAAAQALAAAAPSGLPLSDRLTHRLLPAAVAIHGARAQLCVARERQIALELGEAEAACEECLRLLESASRYLDRRCDSESPGLEFVQALFIKIQATTSGINDIKVTASQPVGKSADRAACTALRSAVQRDRLAVTFQPLPKHPPDAVANAAVRVAPDVFQPEPVLPPAPPADVQARSGCNIM
;
A
#
# COMPACT_ATOMS: atom_id res chain seq x y z
N ARG A 1 -21.28 17.47 -11.04
CA ARG A 1 -22.10 16.46 -11.78
C ARG A 1 -21.45 15.93 -13.07
N LYS A 2 -21.13 16.72 -14.11
CA LYS A 2 -20.45 16.21 -15.33
C LYS A 2 -19.03 15.65 -15.09
N ILE A 3 -18.28 16.24 -14.16
CA ILE A 3 -16.95 15.71 -13.73
C ILE A 3 -17.10 14.34 -13.06
N PHE A 4 -18.14 14.17 -12.22
CA PHE A 4 -18.44 12.89 -11.58
C PHE A 4 -18.72 11.82 -12.63
N ALA A 5 -19.57 12.13 -13.64
CA ALA A 5 -19.87 11.24 -14.75
C ALA A 5 -18.61 10.84 -15.52
N ASN A 6 -17.75 11.79 -15.90
CA ASN A 6 -16.50 11.51 -16.64
C ASN A 6 -15.46 10.72 -15.82
N VAL A 7 -15.38 10.92 -14.49
CA VAL A 7 -14.49 10.14 -13.62
C VAL A 7 -15.02 8.72 -13.43
N THR A 8 -16.33 8.52 -13.20
CA THR A 8 -16.91 7.16 -13.22
C THR A 8 -16.78 6.49 -14.57
N GLU A 9 -16.99 7.22 -15.67
CA GLU A 9 -16.94 6.65 -17.02
C GLU A 9 -15.51 6.30 -17.44
N ARG A 10 -14.49 7.10 -17.09
CA ARG A 10 -13.07 6.73 -17.31
C ARG A 10 -12.59 5.58 -16.42
N VAL A 11 -13.09 5.46 -15.19
CA VAL A 11 -12.79 4.32 -14.30
C VAL A 11 -13.54 3.06 -14.71
N MET A 12 -14.71 3.18 -15.37
CA MET A 12 -15.52 2.07 -15.85
C MET A 12 -15.24 1.68 -17.32
N SER A 13 -14.56 2.51 -18.11
CA SER A 13 -14.29 2.27 -19.53
C SER A 13 -13.08 1.37 -19.83
N THR A 14 -12.43 0.78 -18.83
CA THR A 14 -11.54 -0.37 -19.05
C THR A 14 -12.41 -1.60 -19.36
N LYS A 15 -12.80 -1.74 -20.64
CA LYS A 15 -13.53 -2.91 -21.15
C LYS A 15 -12.63 -4.16 -21.10
N GLN A 16 -12.57 -4.81 -19.94
CA GLN A 16 -12.33 -6.24 -19.86
C GLN A 16 -13.68 -6.92 -19.65
N THR A 17 -14.12 -7.67 -20.66
CA THR A 17 -15.27 -8.56 -20.60
C THR A 17 -15.08 -9.59 -19.49
N TYR A 18 -15.68 -9.35 -18.33
CA TYR A 18 -15.79 -10.32 -17.25
C TYR A 18 -17.26 -10.41 -16.80
N ARG A 19 -17.73 -11.65 -16.58
CA ARG A 19 -19.09 -11.98 -16.14
C ARG A 19 -19.43 -11.32 -14.80
N PRO A 20 -20.68 -10.90 -14.57
CA PRO A 20 -21.08 -10.27 -13.32
C PRO A 20 -21.35 -11.34 -12.26
N CYS A 21 -20.39 -11.58 -11.37
CA CYS A 21 -20.70 -12.06 -10.02
C CYS A 21 -20.92 -10.83 -9.15
N GLY A 22 -22.16 -10.65 -8.68
CA GLY A 22 -22.62 -9.48 -7.95
C GLY A 22 -21.94 -9.31 -6.57
N LEU A 23 -20.79 -8.66 -6.57
CA LEU A 23 -20.18 -8.06 -5.38
C LEU A 23 -20.12 -6.55 -5.60
N PHE A 24 -21.12 -5.83 -5.06
CA PHE A 24 -21.06 -4.39 -4.89
C PHE A 24 -19.97 -4.10 -3.83
N PHE A 25 -18.72 -3.97 -4.27
CA PHE A 25 -17.62 -3.55 -3.41
C PHE A 25 -17.76 -2.06 -3.09
N SER A 26 -17.81 -1.74 -1.79
CA SER A 26 -17.89 -0.35 -1.34
C SER A 26 -16.57 0.35 -1.62
N PHE A 27 -16.62 1.40 -2.45
CA PHE A 27 -15.55 2.34 -2.83
C PHE A 27 -14.80 3.01 -1.63
N LEU A 28 -15.16 2.63 -0.40
CA LEU A 28 -14.79 3.27 0.86
C LEU A 28 -13.72 2.51 1.65
N GLU A 29 -13.33 1.30 1.25
CA GLU A 29 -12.39 0.45 1.99
C GLU A 29 -11.04 1.15 2.36
N PRO A 30 -10.44 2.00 1.48
CA PRO A 30 -9.25 2.76 1.86
C PRO A 30 -9.52 3.81 2.95
N LEU A 31 -10.71 4.41 2.98
CA LEU A 31 -11.15 5.37 4.01
C LEU A 31 -11.61 4.65 5.29
N GLN A 32 -12.09 3.42 5.18
CA GLN A 32 -12.37 2.54 6.32
C GLN A 32 -11.08 2.17 7.09
N LEU A 33 -9.90 2.29 6.48
CA LEU A 33 -8.64 2.21 7.24
C LEU A 33 -8.41 3.42 8.15
N LEU A 34 -9.02 4.57 7.87
CA LEU A 34 -8.94 5.75 8.73
C LEU A 34 -10.05 5.77 9.79
N GLN A 35 -11.20 5.14 9.53
CA GLN A 35 -12.34 5.20 10.43
C GLN A 35 -12.67 3.85 11.05
N THR A 36 -12.82 3.80 12.38
CA THR A 36 -13.35 2.62 13.09
C THR A 36 -14.84 2.38 12.83
N LYS A 37 -15.56 3.36 12.27
CA LYS A 37 -17.00 3.28 11.93
C LYS A 37 -17.19 3.77 10.50
N ALA A 38 -17.75 2.94 9.63
CA ALA A 38 -18.02 3.30 8.25
C ALA A 38 -19.07 4.42 8.16
N TYR A 39 -18.74 5.54 7.54
CA TYR A 39 -19.75 6.46 6.98
C TYR A 39 -20.45 5.76 5.80
N ASP A 40 -21.77 5.64 5.86
CA ASP A 40 -22.56 5.01 4.79
C ASP A 40 -22.92 6.03 3.71
N TYR A 41 -22.01 6.24 2.75
CA TYR A 41 -22.24 7.15 1.63
C TYR A 41 -23.29 6.61 0.62
N SER A 42 -23.68 5.34 0.72
CA SER A 42 -24.68 4.72 -0.17
C SER A 42 -26.12 5.16 0.15
N LEU A 43 -26.36 5.69 1.36
CA LEU A 43 -27.65 6.24 1.75
C LEU A 43 -27.88 7.67 1.24
N LEU A 44 -26.83 8.38 0.84
CA LEU A 44 -26.95 9.74 0.30
C LEU A 44 -27.62 9.74 -1.10
N SER A 45 -27.34 8.70 -1.91
CA SER A 45 -28.03 8.49 -3.18
C SER A 45 -29.44 7.92 -2.99
N LYS A 46 -29.65 7.01 -2.03
CA LYS A 46 -30.96 6.42 -1.74
C LYS A 46 -31.92 7.39 -1.05
N GLN A 47 -31.48 8.28 -0.17
CA GLN A 47 -32.38 9.26 0.48
C GLN A 47 -32.77 10.44 -0.41
N LEU A 48 -31.96 10.81 -1.42
CA LEU A 48 -32.44 11.68 -2.51
C LEU A 48 -33.59 11.02 -3.30
N GLN A 49 -33.70 9.70 -3.23
CA GLN A 49 -34.68 8.90 -3.97
C GLN A 49 -35.81 8.35 -3.11
N THR A 50 -35.70 8.39 -1.77
CA THR A 50 -36.60 7.70 -0.84
C THR A 50 -36.90 8.55 0.40
N GLN A 51 -37.41 9.77 0.17
CA GLN A 51 -37.96 10.63 1.23
C GLN A 51 -39.41 10.24 1.64
N GLN A 52 -39.84 9.00 1.39
CA GLN A 52 -41.12 8.48 1.87
C GLN A 52 -40.97 7.01 2.31
N VAL A 53 -41.60 6.71 3.46
CA VAL A 53 -41.96 5.38 4.00
C VAL A 53 -41.08 4.79 5.13
N ALA A 54 -41.62 4.99 6.35
CA ALA A 54 -41.80 4.08 7.50
C ALA A 54 -40.62 3.47 8.30
N ALA A 55 -40.63 3.86 9.59
CA ALA A 55 -40.38 3.09 10.81
C ALA A 55 -39.35 1.94 10.79
N GLN A 56 -38.07 2.32 10.94
CA GLN A 56 -37.01 1.43 11.44
C GLN A 56 -36.60 1.85 12.87
N PRO A 57 -36.10 0.91 13.71
CA PRO A 57 -35.59 1.23 15.05
C PRO A 57 -34.53 2.32 14.98
N PRO A 58 -34.24 3.04 16.09
CA PRO A 58 -33.38 4.23 16.07
C PRO A 58 -31.97 3.85 15.64
N ARG A 59 -31.73 3.88 14.33
CA ARG A 59 -30.40 3.84 13.73
C ARG A 59 -29.67 5.02 14.36
N ARG A 60 -28.51 4.73 14.96
CA ARG A 60 -27.61 5.76 15.49
C ARG A 60 -27.56 6.90 14.49
N PRO A 61 -27.73 8.17 14.91
CA PRO A 61 -27.88 9.29 13.99
C PRO A 61 -26.71 9.26 13.02
N GLN A 62 -27.02 8.91 11.77
CA GLN A 62 -26.07 9.02 10.68
C GLN A 62 -25.80 10.51 10.54
N ARG A 63 -24.60 10.92 10.95
CA ARG A 63 -24.15 12.28 10.75
C ARG A 63 -23.97 12.43 9.25
N PHE A 64 -24.90 13.07 8.58
CA PHE A 64 -24.72 13.43 7.18
C PHE A 64 -23.88 14.69 7.14
N LEU A 65 -22.74 14.63 6.46
CA LEU A 65 -21.98 15.83 6.18
C LEU A 65 -22.81 16.70 5.23
N ARG A 66 -23.24 17.87 5.69
CA ARG A 66 -23.80 18.88 4.81
C ARG A 66 -22.66 19.45 3.96
N ILE A 67 -22.84 19.41 2.65
CA ILE A 67 -21.89 19.92 1.67
C ILE A 67 -22.42 21.28 1.25
N ASP A 68 -21.98 22.32 1.95
CA ASP A 68 -22.53 23.66 1.77
C ASP A 68 -21.63 24.53 0.87
N SER A 69 -20.45 24.03 0.49
CA SER A 69 -19.50 24.76 -0.33
C SER A 69 -18.87 23.92 -1.43
N LEU A 70 -18.65 24.54 -2.60
CA LEU A 70 -17.98 23.90 -3.74
C LEU A 70 -16.58 23.35 -3.40
N PRO A 71 -15.73 24.05 -2.62
CA PRO A 71 -14.41 23.52 -2.28
C PRO A 71 -14.49 22.29 -1.38
N GLN A 72 -15.53 22.16 -0.55
CA GLN A 72 -15.78 20.96 0.27
C GLN A 72 -16.19 19.77 -0.60
N GLU A 73 -17.08 19.98 -1.58
CA GLU A 73 -17.43 18.95 -2.58
C GLU A 73 -16.17 18.48 -3.32
N LEU A 74 -15.35 19.43 -3.77
CA LEU A 74 -14.11 19.15 -4.50
C LEU A 74 -13.09 18.39 -3.64
N ALA A 75 -12.98 18.70 -2.34
CA ALA A 75 -12.12 17.96 -1.42
C ALA A 75 -12.56 16.51 -1.24
N MET A 76 -13.87 16.26 -1.12
CA MET A 76 -14.37 14.89 -1.07
C MET A 76 -14.14 14.14 -2.38
N VAL A 77 -14.38 14.79 -3.53
CA VAL A 77 -14.18 14.20 -4.86
C VAL A 77 -12.71 13.79 -5.04
N TYR A 78 -11.76 14.67 -4.70
CA TYR A 78 -10.34 14.35 -4.80
C TYR A 78 -9.89 13.30 -3.80
N THR A 79 -10.45 13.30 -2.59
CA THR A 79 -10.18 12.25 -1.60
C THR A 79 -10.65 10.89 -2.11
N ALA A 80 -11.85 10.82 -2.67
CA ALA A 80 -12.42 9.60 -3.24
C ALA A 80 -11.65 9.15 -4.48
N TYR A 81 -11.23 10.09 -5.34
CA TYR A 81 -10.40 9.82 -6.51
C TYR A 81 -9.04 9.24 -6.13
N ALA A 82 -8.35 9.83 -5.15
CA ALA A 82 -7.07 9.33 -4.65
C ALA A 82 -7.20 7.92 -4.03
N ALA A 83 -8.26 7.69 -3.26
CA ALA A 83 -8.57 6.37 -2.70
C ALA A 83 -8.79 5.32 -3.79
N ALA A 84 -9.51 5.68 -4.86
CA ALA A 84 -9.76 4.80 -6.01
C ALA A 84 -8.47 4.50 -6.78
N LEU A 85 -7.61 5.49 -7.00
CA LEU A 85 -6.29 5.30 -7.63
C LEU A 85 -5.44 4.31 -6.83
N ARG A 86 -5.35 4.50 -5.51
CA ARG A 86 -4.61 3.58 -4.63
C ARG A 86 -5.20 2.16 -4.68
N HIS A 87 -6.52 2.03 -4.54
CA HIS A 87 -7.18 0.72 -4.56
C HIS A 87 -6.98 0.00 -5.90
N SER A 88 -7.23 0.69 -7.02
CA SER A 88 -7.04 0.14 -8.37
C SER A 88 -5.58 -0.30 -8.58
N ALA A 89 -4.60 0.51 -8.18
CA ALA A 89 -3.18 0.18 -8.28
C ALA A 89 -2.84 -1.13 -7.54
N LEU A 90 -3.31 -1.28 -6.30
CA LEU A 90 -3.08 -2.49 -5.51
C LEU A 90 -3.84 -3.69 -6.09
N GLN A 91 -5.11 -3.53 -6.50
CA GLN A 91 -5.89 -4.61 -7.11
C GLN A 91 -5.24 -5.13 -8.39
N HIS A 92 -4.82 -4.24 -9.30
CA HIS A 92 -4.12 -4.65 -10.52
C HIS A 92 -2.85 -5.43 -10.21
N TYR A 93 -2.08 -5.03 -9.20
CA TYR A 93 -0.91 -5.79 -8.78
C TYR A 93 -1.29 -7.19 -8.27
N ILE A 94 -2.26 -7.29 -7.35
CA ILE A 94 -2.71 -8.57 -6.78
C ILE A 94 -3.20 -9.53 -7.85
N SER A 95 -4.05 -9.05 -8.78
CA SER A 95 -4.66 -9.88 -9.81
C SER A 95 -3.61 -10.48 -10.75
N ASN A 96 -2.65 -9.66 -11.19
CA ASN A 96 -1.57 -10.13 -12.06
C ASN A 96 -0.66 -11.13 -11.35
N VAL A 97 -0.29 -10.84 -10.10
CA VAL A 97 0.59 -11.72 -9.33
C VAL A 97 -0.10 -13.04 -8.97
N SER A 98 -1.37 -13.01 -8.58
CA SER A 98 -2.14 -14.22 -8.29
C SER A 98 -2.35 -15.08 -9.53
N GLY A 99 -2.56 -14.46 -10.70
CA GLY A 99 -2.67 -15.17 -11.98
C GLY A 99 -1.38 -15.92 -12.34
N HIS A 100 -0.22 -15.30 -12.16
CA HIS A 100 1.06 -15.94 -12.44
C HIS A 100 1.42 -17.06 -11.45
N LEU A 101 1.07 -16.92 -10.16
CA LEU A 101 1.24 -18.00 -9.19
C LEU A 101 0.38 -19.22 -9.53
N ALA A 102 -0.84 -19.01 -10.01
CA ALA A 102 -1.74 -20.09 -10.43
C ALA A 102 -1.22 -20.79 -11.70
N GLU A 103 -0.69 -20.03 -12.67
CA GLU A 103 -0.09 -20.57 -13.90
C GLU A 103 1.16 -21.42 -13.59
N ALA A 104 2.03 -20.94 -12.69
CA ALA A 104 3.22 -21.67 -12.26
C ALA A 104 2.87 -22.99 -11.53
N ALA A 105 1.80 -23.00 -10.74
CA ALA A 105 1.32 -24.21 -10.05
C ALA A 105 0.65 -25.22 -11.00
N ALA A 106 0.13 -24.77 -12.14
CA ALA A 106 -0.55 -25.61 -13.13
C ALA A 106 0.38 -26.21 -14.19
N ALA A 107 1.63 -25.75 -14.28
CA ALA A 107 2.61 -26.33 -15.19
C ALA A 107 2.81 -27.82 -14.85
N PRO A 108 2.56 -28.75 -15.78
CA PRO A 108 2.67 -30.17 -15.52
C PRO A 108 4.11 -30.46 -15.08
N ALA A 109 4.27 -31.09 -13.90
CA ALA A 109 5.54 -31.62 -13.47
C ALA A 109 5.95 -32.68 -14.50
N GLY A 110 6.75 -32.25 -15.48
CA GLY A 110 7.21 -33.07 -16.58
C GLY A 110 7.80 -34.36 -16.04
N SER A 111 7.23 -35.47 -16.51
CA SER A 111 7.51 -36.83 -16.11
C SER A 111 9.00 -37.18 -16.20
N ASP A 112 9.44 -37.91 -15.18
CA ASP A 112 10.75 -38.52 -14.99
C ASP A 112 11.44 -39.01 -16.26
N GLY A 113 12.74 -38.71 -16.39
CA GLY A 113 13.65 -39.56 -17.16
C GLY A 113 14.61 -38.85 -18.11
N ALA A 114 15.45 -37.94 -17.63
CA ALA A 114 16.75 -37.67 -18.25
C ALA A 114 17.68 -36.95 -17.26
N VAL A 115 18.65 -37.68 -16.72
CA VAL A 115 19.77 -37.12 -15.95
C VAL A 115 20.74 -36.50 -16.97
N ALA A 116 20.54 -35.24 -17.32
CA ALA A 116 21.45 -34.50 -18.19
C ALA A 116 21.66 -33.08 -17.63
N ASP A 117 22.93 -32.76 -17.34
CA ASP A 117 23.54 -31.47 -16.96
C ASP A 117 22.59 -30.29 -16.68
N ALA A 118 22.32 -30.04 -15.40
CA ALA A 118 21.22 -29.21 -14.89
C ALA A 118 21.56 -27.75 -14.52
N ASP A 119 22.68 -27.17 -14.95
CA ASP A 119 23.15 -25.89 -14.39
C ASP A 119 22.66 -24.61 -15.15
N SER A 120 22.03 -24.74 -16.32
CA SER A 120 21.65 -23.57 -17.15
C SER A 120 20.14 -23.32 -17.32
N GLY A 121 19.26 -24.21 -16.86
CA GLY A 121 17.82 -24.13 -17.14
C GLY A 121 17.00 -23.27 -16.18
N GLU A 122 17.39 -23.22 -14.91
CA GLU A 122 16.56 -22.64 -13.84
C GLU A 122 16.54 -21.09 -13.86
N THR A 123 17.62 -20.48 -14.34
CA THR A 123 17.74 -19.02 -14.48
C THR A 123 16.83 -18.46 -15.59
N ALA A 124 16.52 -19.25 -16.62
CA ALA A 124 15.68 -18.80 -17.74
C ALA A 124 14.18 -18.72 -17.37
N ALA A 125 13.68 -19.71 -16.61
CA ALA A 125 12.27 -19.75 -16.18
C ALA A 125 11.95 -18.63 -15.17
N THR A 126 12.85 -18.39 -14.22
CA THR A 126 12.74 -17.33 -13.22
C THR A 126 12.79 -15.94 -13.86
N ALA A 127 13.68 -15.72 -14.83
CA ALA A 127 13.75 -14.49 -15.61
C ALA A 127 12.48 -14.22 -16.44
N ALA A 128 11.88 -15.27 -17.03
CA ALA A 128 10.63 -15.13 -17.78
C ALA A 128 9.44 -14.75 -16.87
N ALA A 129 9.33 -15.35 -15.69
CA ALA A 129 8.31 -14.99 -14.70
C ALA A 129 8.50 -13.55 -14.20
N ALA A 130 9.74 -13.16 -13.91
CA ALA A 130 10.11 -11.80 -13.51
C ALA A 130 9.69 -10.75 -14.55
N SER A 131 9.92 -11.04 -15.84
CA SER A 131 9.54 -10.18 -16.95
C SER A 131 8.02 -9.92 -17.03
N ARG A 132 7.19 -10.92 -16.69
CA ARG A 132 5.72 -10.80 -16.74
C ARG A 132 5.14 -9.94 -15.62
N VAL A 133 5.74 -9.97 -14.42
CA VAL A 133 5.25 -9.21 -13.26
C VAL A 133 5.69 -7.73 -13.33
N GLN A 134 6.77 -7.43 -14.05
CA GLN A 134 7.37 -6.10 -14.11
C GLN A 134 6.43 -4.97 -14.61
N PRO A 135 5.61 -5.14 -15.67
CA PRO A 135 4.65 -4.13 -16.09
C PRO A 135 3.59 -3.83 -15.02
N ALA A 136 3.08 -4.86 -14.35
CA ALA A 136 2.09 -4.72 -13.29
C ALA A 136 2.64 -3.94 -12.09
N LEU A 137 3.87 -4.25 -11.66
CA LEU A 137 4.59 -3.49 -10.62
C LEU A 137 4.77 -2.03 -11.02
N THR A 138 5.22 -1.77 -12.25
CA THR A 138 5.47 -0.41 -12.74
C THR A 138 4.17 0.41 -12.79
N ALA A 139 3.07 -0.18 -13.28
CA ALA A 139 1.76 0.46 -13.32
C ALA A 139 1.21 0.74 -11.92
N ALA A 140 1.35 -0.20 -10.98
CA ALA A 140 0.91 -0.04 -9.60
C ALA A 140 1.70 1.07 -8.87
N VAL A 141 3.02 1.09 -9.02
CA VAL A 141 3.89 2.17 -8.48
C VAL A 141 3.46 3.53 -9.03
N ALA A 142 3.21 3.64 -10.33
CA ALA A 142 2.74 4.89 -10.93
C ALA A 142 1.35 5.31 -10.40
N GLY A 143 0.43 4.36 -10.21
CA GLY A 143 -0.89 4.62 -9.62
C GLY A 143 -0.79 5.14 -8.17
N LEU A 144 0.08 4.54 -7.36
CA LEU A 144 0.32 4.96 -5.98
C LEU A 144 0.98 6.34 -5.89
N ARG A 145 1.93 6.66 -6.78
CA ARG A 145 2.54 8.00 -6.85
C ARG A 145 1.55 9.08 -7.26
N ARG A 146 0.63 8.79 -8.18
CA ARG A 146 -0.48 9.68 -8.52
C ARG A 146 -1.43 9.88 -7.34
N ALA A 147 -1.81 8.81 -6.65
CA ALA A 147 -2.65 8.91 -5.45
C ALA A 147 -1.98 9.78 -4.37
N ALA A 148 -0.68 9.56 -4.12
CA ALA A 148 0.12 10.38 -3.21
C ALA A 148 0.12 11.86 -3.60
N GLY A 149 0.24 12.17 -4.89
CA GLY A 149 0.15 13.52 -5.44
C GLY A 149 -1.17 14.24 -5.16
N VAL A 150 -2.29 13.53 -5.33
CA VAL A 150 -3.62 14.08 -5.02
C VAL A 150 -3.76 14.34 -3.52
N TYR A 151 -3.30 13.40 -2.67
CA TYR A 151 -3.30 13.59 -1.22
C TYR A 151 -2.38 14.74 -0.77
N ASP A 152 -1.26 14.94 -1.46
CA ASP A 152 -0.36 16.06 -1.22
C ASP A 152 -1.03 17.41 -1.51
N PHE A 153 -1.68 17.53 -2.68
CA PHE A 153 -2.46 18.71 -3.04
C PHE A 153 -3.58 18.99 -2.02
N LEU A 154 -4.28 17.93 -1.56
CA LEU A 154 -5.30 18.04 -0.52
C LEU A 154 -4.73 18.57 0.80
N ALA A 155 -3.60 18.02 1.26
CA ALA A 155 -2.98 18.37 2.53
C ALA A 155 -2.45 19.81 2.55
N GLU A 156 -1.79 20.24 1.48
CA GLU A 156 -1.06 21.53 1.45
C GLU A 156 -1.90 22.70 0.94
N ASN A 157 -2.86 22.45 0.03
CA ASN A 157 -3.58 23.53 -0.66
C ASN A 157 -5.05 23.57 -0.26
N LEU A 158 -5.80 22.51 -0.56
CA LEU A 158 -7.26 22.58 -0.52
C LEU A 158 -7.85 22.55 0.90
N LEU A 159 -7.40 21.62 1.75
CA LEU A 159 -7.94 21.45 3.10
C LEU A 159 -7.56 22.60 4.06
N PRO A 160 -6.35 23.17 4.01
CA PRO A 160 -6.02 24.39 4.75
C PRO A 160 -6.87 25.59 4.33
N ALA A 161 -7.08 25.80 3.02
CA ALA A 161 -7.93 26.90 2.52
C ALA A 161 -9.38 26.77 3.02
N LEU A 162 -9.93 25.56 3.00
CA LEU A 162 -11.25 25.24 3.56
C LEU A 162 -11.36 25.56 5.06
N ARG A 163 -10.28 25.33 5.82
CA ARG A 163 -10.23 25.68 7.25
C ARG A 163 -10.22 27.19 7.46
N GLY A 164 -9.45 27.93 6.65
CA GLY A 164 -9.37 29.40 6.73
C GLY A 164 -10.68 30.10 6.37
N ALA A 165 -11.45 29.55 5.43
CA ALA A 165 -12.72 30.12 4.98
C ALA A 165 -13.90 29.92 5.96
N GLY A 166 -13.70 29.25 7.11
CA GLY A 166 -14.77 28.96 8.06
C GLY A 166 -15.84 27.98 7.55
N ALA A 167 -15.62 27.36 6.39
CA ALA A 167 -16.58 26.47 5.72
C ALA A 167 -16.83 25.15 6.46
N LEU A 168 -16.04 24.85 7.50
CA LEU A 168 -16.12 23.61 8.28
C LEU A 168 -16.14 23.95 9.77
N ALA A 169 -17.34 23.91 10.38
CA ALA A 169 -17.49 24.01 11.82
C ALA A 169 -16.70 22.89 12.52
N ALA A 170 -16.06 23.19 13.66
CA ALA A 170 -15.11 22.30 14.32
C ALA A 170 -15.67 20.92 14.73
N GLY A 171 -16.99 20.80 14.91
CA GLY A 171 -17.64 19.57 15.40
C GLY A 171 -18.08 18.56 14.33
N ASP A 172 -18.23 19.00 13.07
CA ASP A 172 -18.85 18.18 12.00
C ASP A 172 -17.87 17.76 10.91
N ARG A 173 -16.56 17.95 11.13
CA ARG A 173 -15.55 17.62 10.13
C ARG A 173 -15.29 16.11 10.11
N PRO A 174 -15.47 15.42 8.96
CA PRO A 174 -15.08 14.03 8.82
C PRO A 174 -13.55 13.91 8.87
N LEU A 175 -13.05 12.78 9.37
CA LEU A 175 -11.61 12.53 9.54
C LEU A 175 -10.84 12.70 8.21
N GLU A 176 -11.47 12.31 7.11
CA GLU A 176 -10.92 12.35 5.76
C GLU A 176 -10.66 13.77 5.24
N LEU A 177 -11.34 14.78 5.79
CA LEU A 177 -11.15 16.19 5.44
C LEU A 177 -10.19 16.93 6.40
N LEU A 178 -9.42 16.19 7.20
CA LEU A 178 -8.31 16.74 7.97
C LEU A 178 -7.03 16.76 7.13
N PRO A 179 -6.27 17.87 7.11
CA PRO A 179 -4.96 17.90 6.45
C PRO A 179 -4.03 16.77 6.93
N ALA A 180 -4.07 16.45 8.22
CA ALA A 180 -3.30 15.34 8.80
C ALA A 180 -3.69 13.96 8.23
N ALA A 181 -4.96 13.77 7.85
CA ALA A 181 -5.41 12.53 7.21
C ALA A 181 -4.90 12.42 5.77
N ALA A 182 -4.99 13.50 5.00
CA ALA A 182 -4.43 13.55 3.66
C ALA A 182 -2.90 13.32 3.70
N LEU A 183 -2.19 13.94 4.65
CA LEU A 183 -0.76 13.72 4.86
C LEU A 183 -0.44 12.26 5.23
N CYS A 184 -1.20 11.65 6.15
CA CYS A 184 -1.04 10.25 6.50
C CYS A 184 -1.22 9.33 5.29
N MET A 185 -2.24 9.58 4.46
CA MET A 185 -2.49 8.79 3.25
C MET A 185 -1.43 9.01 2.17
N LYS A 186 -0.93 10.24 2.00
CA LYS A 186 0.23 10.54 1.13
C LYS A 186 1.42 9.66 1.52
N GLN A 187 1.81 9.68 2.80
CA GLN A 187 2.96 8.91 3.29
C GLN A 187 2.75 7.41 3.12
N LEU A 188 1.54 6.91 3.38
CA LEU A 188 1.19 5.50 3.17
C LEU A 188 1.32 5.10 1.70
N CYS A 189 0.80 5.90 0.75
CA CYS A 189 0.92 5.62 -0.68
C CYS A 189 2.38 5.57 -1.14
N LEU A 190 3.23 6.48 -0.64
CA LEU A 190 4.67 6.49 -0.95
C LEU A 190 5.38 5.27 -0.35
N ALA A 191 5.06 4.89 0.88
CA ALA A 191 5.61 3.70 1.53
C ALA A 191 5.27 2.42 0.74
N GLU A 192 4.01 2.29 0.30
CA GLU A 192 3.55 1.18 -0.54
C GLU A 192 4.23 1.18 -1.91
N ALA A 193 4.38 2.35 -2.55
CA ALA A 193 5.09 2.46 -3.82
C ALA A 193 6.55 2.04 -3.68
N GLN A 194 7.25 2.48 -2.62
CA GLN A 194 8.63 2.09 -2.35
C GLN A 194 8.75 0.59 -2.07
N ALA A 195 7.77 0.00 -1.37
CA ALA A 195 7.71 -1.45 -1.14
C ALA A 195 7.61 -2.23 -2.46
N LEU A 196 6.76 -1.79 -3.40
CA LEU A 196 6.67 -2.40 -4.73
C LEU A 196 7.94 -2.21 -5.56
N VAL A 197 8.66 -1.09 -5.39
CA VAL A 197 9.98 -0.91 -6.01
C VAL A 197 11.01 -1.89 -5.43
N ALA A 198 10.98 -2.13 -4.12
CA ALA A 198 11.83 -3.14 -3.48
C ALA A 198 11.53 -4.54 -4.01
N VAL A 199 10.25 -4.89 -4.14
CA VAL A 199 9.79 -6.13 -4.80
C VAL A 199 10.32 -6.23 -6.24
N ALA A 200 10.23 -5.15 -7.02
CA ALA A 200 10.75 -5.14 -8.38
C ALA A 200 12.27 -5.34 -8.44
N ALA A 201 13.01 -4.83 -7.45
CA ALA A 201 14.45 -5.03 -7.36
C ALA A 201 14.82 -6.48 -6.97
N GLU A 202 14.06 -7.10 -6.07
CA GLU A 202 14.19 -8.51 -5.71
C GLU A 202 13.92 -9.41 -6.93
N VAL A 203 12.82 -9.16 -7.65
CA VAL A 203 12.43 -9.88 -8.87
C VAL A 203 13.48 -9.76 -9.98
N LYS A 204 14.15 -8.60 -10.08
CA LYS A 204 15.26 -8.38 -11.03
C LYS A 204 16.60 -9.00 -10.57
N GLY A 205 16.65 -9.63 -9.40
CA GLY A 205 17.89 -10.16 -8.84
C GLY A 205 18.93 -9.08 -8.56
N MET A 206 18.50 -7.87 -8.19
CA MET A 206 19.45 -6.80 -7.84
C MET A 206 20.30 -7.19 -6.63
N SER A 207 21.50 -6.61 -6.52
CA SER A 207 22.42 -6.90 -5.40
C SER A 207 21.76 -6.73 -4.01
N PRO A 208 22.16 -7.53 -3.00
CA PRO A 208 21.67 -7.39 -1.63
C PRO A 208 21.81 -5.97 -1.08
N GLY A 209 22.89 -5.25 -1.42
CA GLY A 209 23.07 -3.87 -0.98
C GLY A 209 22.09 -2.88 -1.59
N THR A 210 21.69 -3.09 -2.84
CA THR A 210 20.63 -2.28 -3.45
C THR A 210 19.27 -2.59 -2.81
N GLN A 211 18.96 -3.87 -2.58
CA GLN A 211 17.72 -4.28 -1.90
C GLN A 211 17.65 -3.72 -0.47
N ARG A 212 18.76 -3.80 0.29
CA ARG A 212 18.90 -3.19 1.62
C ARG A 212 18.61 -1.69 1.59
N ALA A 213 19.20 -0.97 0.64
CA ALA A 213 18.99 0.47 0.47
C ALA A 213 17.53 0.85 0.15
N LEU A 214 16.78 -0.03 -0.54
CA LEU A 214 15.36 0.17 -0.81
C LEU A 214 14.48 -0.08 0.44
N HIS A 215 14.85 -1.04 1.28
CA HIS A 215 14.12 -1.37 2.51
C HIS A 215 14.44 -0.43 3.68
N ALA A 216 15.71 -0.19 3.97
CA ALA A 216 16.20 0.54 5.15
C ALA A 216 17.11 1.73 4.79
N GLY A 217 17.00 2.28 3.58
CA GLY A 217 17.68 3.53 3.22
C GLY A 217 17.34 4.67 4.19
N ALA A 218 18.37 5.37 4.67
CA ALA A 218 18.21 6.52 5.55
C ALA A 218 17.34 7.62 4.92
N VAL A 219 16.71 8.46 5.74
CA VAL A 219 16.03 9.66 5.25
C VAL A 219 17.08 10.69 4.86
N ARG A 220 17.04 11.22 3.64
CA ARG A 220 17.90 12.35 3.24
C ARG A 220 17.14 13.69 3.22
N PHE A 221 15.87 13.67 2.84
CA PHE A 221 14.98 14.83 2.76
C PHE A 221 13.53 14.41 3.04
N GLU A 222 12.64 15.36 3.37
CA GLU A 222 11.23 15.09 3.66
C GLU A 222 10.56 14.28 2.54
N GLY A 223 10.13 13.06 2.84
CA GLY A 223 9.50 12.15 1.87
C GLY A 223 10.48 11.28 1.07
N PHE A 224 11.79 11.38 1.32
CA PHE A 224 12.81 10.58 0.63
C PHE A 224 13.54 9.64 1.60
N GLY A 225 13.23 8.34 1.54
CA GLY A 225 13.92 7.29 2.28
C GLY A 225 13.53 5.87 1.83
N GLY A 226 14.05 4.86 2.52
CA GLY A 226 13.63 3.47 2.33
C GLY A 226 12.22 3.18 2.88
N CYS A 227 11.75 1.95 2.67
CA CYS A 227 10.44 1.49 3.14
C CYS A 227 10.23 1.76 4.64
N VAL A 228 11.21 1.41 5.48
CA VAL A 228 11.16 1.58 6.94
C VAL A 228 10.92 3.04 7.35
N SER A 229 11.63 3.98 6.73
CA SER A 229 11.45 5.41 7.03
C SER A 229 10.10 5.94 6.57
N LEU A 230 9.61 5.53 5.40
CA LEU A 230 8.32 5.99 4.88
C LEU A 230 7.16 5.45 5.72
N TYR A 231 7.21 4.18 6.15
CA TYR A 231 6.19 3.64 7.07
C TYR A 231 6.25 4.29 8.47
N ARG A 232 7.44 4.67 8.96
CA ARG A 232 7.56 5.46 10.20
C ARG A 232 6.98 6.87 10.04
N ALA A 233 7.21 7.52 8.90
CA ALA A 233 6.60 8.81 8.58
C ALA A 233 5.07 8.70 8.51
N ALA A 234 4.54 7.63 7.91
CA ALA A 234 3.11 7.34 7.92
C ALA A 234 2.58 7.11 9.34
N ALA A 235 3.32 6.39 10.20
CA ALA A 235 2.94 6.18 11.60
C ALA A 235 2.93 7.49 12.41
N ALA A 236 3.91 8.36 12.21
CA ALA A 236 3.95 9.68 12.84
C ALA A 236 2.78 10.56 12.36
N ALA A 237 2.47 10.54 11.05
CA ALA A 237 1.32 11.24 10.51
C ALA A 237 -0.02 10.68 11.04
N ALA A 238 -0.12 9.37 11.25
CA ALA A 238 -1.27 8.73 11.88
C ALA A 238 -1.44 9.18 13.36
N GLN A 239 -0.34 9.32 14.10
CA GLN A 239 -0.38 9.86 15.47
C GLN A 239 -0.81 11.33 15.49
N ALA A 240 -0.29 12.15 14.57
CA ALA A 240 -0.71 13.54 14.42
C ALA A 240 -2.20 13.65 14.05
N LEU A 241 -2.68 12.75 13.19
CA LEU A 241 -4.11 12.63 12.87
C LEU A 241 -4.93 12.25 14.11
N ALA A 242 -4.49 11.27 14.90
CA ALA A 242 -5.18 10.88 16.12
C ALA A 242 -5.25 12.03 17.14
N ALA A 243 -4.20 12.85 17.25
CA ALA A 243 -4.20 14.05 18.08
C ALA A 243 -5.14 15.17 17.55
N ALA A 244 -5.31 15.26 16.23
CA ALA A 244 -6.19 16.23 15.58
C ALA A 244 -7.64 15.75 15.44
N ALA A 245 -7.92 14.48 15.72
CA ALA A 245 -9.24 13.88 15.55
C ALA A 245 -10.25 14.46 16.56
N PRO A 246 -11.48 14.78 16.13
CA PRO A 246 -12.52 15.23 17.05
C PRO A 246 -12.89 14.13 18.05
N SER A 247 -13.18 14.53 19.29
CA SER A 247 -13.60 13.62 20.35
C SER A 247 -14.79 12.76 19.90
N GLY A 248 -14.60 11.43 19.88
CA GLY A 248 -15.64 10.46 19.49
C GLY A 248 -15.46 9.81 18.11
N LEU A 249 -14.46 10.23 17.33
CA LEU A 249 -14.06 9.61 16.07
C LEU A 249 -12.62 9.09 16.17
N PRO A 250 -12.37 7.97 16.87
CA PRO A 250 -11.02 7.42 16.98
C PRO A 250 -10.56 6.91 15.61
N LEU A 251 -9.29 7.20 15.32
CA LEU A 251 -8.55 6.60 14.21
C LEU A 251 -8.58 5.08 14.34
N SER A 252 -8.49 4.37 13.21
CA SER A 252 -8.40 2.91 13.23
C SER A 252 -7.16 2.43 14.02
N ASP A 253 -7.38 1.80 15.17
CA ASP A 253 -6.33 1.15 15.96
C ASP A 253 -5.56 0.13 15.12
N ARG A 254 -6.23 -0.47 14.13
CA ARG A 254 -5.60 -1.41 13.20
C ARG A 254 -4.49 -0.76 12.39
N LEU A 255 -4.72 0.44 11.86
CA LEU A 255 -3.72 1.13 11.05
C LEU A 255 -2.51 1.49 11.94
N THR A 256 -2.78 2.16 13.05
CA THR A 256 -1.75 2.76 13.92
C THR A 256 -0.98 1.72 14.74
N HIS A 257 -1.67 0.73 15.32
CA HIS A 257 -1.07 -0.21 16.28
C HIS A 257 -0.73 -1.57 15.68
N ARG A 258 -1.19 -1.89 14.46
CA ARG A 258 -0.95 -3.20 13.84
C ARG A 258 -0.23 -3.08 12.50
N LEU A 259 -0.87 -2.47 11.51
CA LEU A 259 -0.37 -2.50 10.13
C LEU A 259 0.93 -1.72 9.95
N LEU A 260 1.00 -0.47 10.43
CA LEU A 260 2.20 0.35 10.28
C LEU A 260 3.41 -0.22 11.06
N PRO A 261 3.29 -0.62 12.34
CA PRO A 261 4.40 -1.27 13.05
C PRO A 261 4.83 -2.60 12.43
N ALA A 262 3.87 -3.42 11.96
CA ALA A 262 4.19 -4.67 11.26
C ALA A 262 4.97 -4.41 9.96
N ALA A 263 4.54 -3.41 9.17
CA ALA A 263 5.23 -3.02 7.93
C ALA A 263 6.68 -2.59 8.18
N VAL A 264 6.89 -1.76 9.21
CA VAL A 264 8.23 -1.34 9.66
C VAL A 264 9.08 -2.54 10.04
N ALA A 265 8.53 -3.47 10.83
CA ALA A 265 9.25 -4.66 11.27
C ALA A 265 9.60 -5.60 10.11
N ILE A 266 8.70 -5.80 9.15
CA ILE A 266 8.93 -6.71 8.00
C ILE A 266 10.00 -6.13 7.06
N HIS A 267 9.91 -4.85 6.71
CA HIS A 267 10.96 -4.24 5.88
C HIS A 267 12.29 -4.12 6.62
N GLY A 268 12.27 -3.93 7.94
CA GLY A 268 13.48 -4.01 8.77
C GLY A 268 14.11 -5.41 8.74
N ALA A 269 13.29 -6.47 8.84
CA ALA A 269 13.75 -7.85 8.74
C ALA A 269 14.37 -8.15 7.37
N ARG A 270 13.72 -7.73 6.28
CA ARG A 270 14.27 -7.90 4.92
C ARG A 270 15.58 -7.15 4.71
N ALA A 271 15.72 -5.95 5.27
CA ALA A 271 16.99 -5.25 5.26
C ALA A 271 18.09 -6.03 6.00
N GLN A 272 17.78 -6.59 7.17
CA GLN A 272 18.72 -7.44 7.93
C GLN A 272 19.06 -8.74 7.19
N LEU A 273 18.10 -9.34 6.48
CA LEU A 273 18.38 -10.49 5.61
C LEU A 273 19.35 -10.12 4.48
N CYS A 274 19.23 -8.93 3.91
CA CYS A 274 20.18 -8.43 2.93
C CYS A 274 21.56 -8.21 3.53
N VAL A 275 21.66 -7.62 4.74
CA VAL A 275 22.93 -7.49 5.49
C VAL A 275 23.56 -8.87 5.72
N ALA A 276 22.78 -9.86 6.18
CA ALA A 276 23.28 -11.20 6.42
C ALA A 276 23.90 -11.83 5.16
N ARG A 277 23.28 -11.64 4.00
CA ARG A 277 23.80 -12.10 2.70
C ARG A 277 25.10 -11.39 2.32
N GLU A 278 25.18 -10.06 2.46
CA GLU A 278 26.41 -9.32 2.19
C GLU A 278 27.57 -9.78 3.08
N ARG A 279 27.30 -9.94 4.38
CA ARG A 279 28.28 -10.38 5.38
C ARG A 279 28.73 -11.82 5.15
N GLN A 280 27.82 -12.70 4.72
CA GLN A 280 28.17 -14.05 4.31
C GLN A 280 29.14 -14.04 3.11
N ILE A 281 28.85 -13.23 2.08
CA ILE A 281 29.72 -13.07 0.90
C ILE A 281 31.09 -12.51 1.30
N ALA A 282 31.13 -11.59 2.26
CA ALA A 282 32.37 -11.02 2.81
C ALA A 282 33.12 -11.97 3.77
N LEU A 283 32.61 -13.20 4.01
CA LEU A 283 33.12 -14.15 5.00
C LEU A 283 33.14 -13.61 6.45
N GLU A 284 32.32 -12.61 6.74
CA GLU A 284 32.09 -12.03 8.07
C GLU A 284 30.94 -12.79 8.77
N LEU A 285 31.13 -14.10 8.96
CA LEU A 285 30.10 -15.05 9.40
C LEU A 285 29.53 -14.70 10.79
N GLY A 286 30.31 -14.10 11.68
CA GLY A 286 29.82 -13.62 12.98
C GLY A 286 28.77 -12.51 12.83
N GLU A 287 29.00 -11.54 11.94
CA GLU A 287 28.03 -10.47 11.66
C GLU A 287 26.81 -11.00 10.89
N ALA A 288 27.02 -11.95 9.97
CA ALA A 288 25.94 -12.58 9.22
C ALA A 288 24.97 -13.36 10.12
N GLU A 289 25.49 -14.08 11.13
CA GLU A 289 24.66 -14.78 12.12
C GLU A 289 23.86 -13.79 12.98
N ALA A 290 24.51 -12.74 13.49
CA ALA A 290 23.84 -11.70 14.28
C ALA A 290 22.75 -10.95 13.49
N ALA A 291 22.98 -10.67 12.20
CA ALA A 291 21.97 -10.09 11.31
C ALA A 291 20.76 -11.04 11.10
N CYS A 292 21.01 -12.35 10.96
CA CYS A 292 19.93 -13.34 10.90
C CYS A 292 19.10 -13.39 12.18
N GLU A 293 19.72 -13.29 13.36
CA GLU A 293 19.00 -13.27 14.63
C GLU A 293 18.10 -12.04 14.77
N GLU A 294 18.59 -10.86 14.39
CA GLU A 294 17.81 -9.63 14.38
C GLU A 294 16.67 -9.69 13.36
N CYS A 295 16.89 -10.26 12.17
CA CYS A 295 15.84 -10.52 11.19
C CYS A 295 14.70 -11.37 11.78
N LEU A 296 15.01 -12.49 12.43
CA LEU A 296 14.01 -13.36 13.07
C LEU A 296 13.26 -12.65 14.19
N ARG A 297 13.95 -11.85 15.01
CA ARG A 297 13.34 -11.04 16.08
C ARG A 297 12.34 -10.02 15.52
N LEU A 298 12.67 -9.38 14.41
CA LEU A 298 11.81 -8.43 13.71
C LEU A 298 10.59 -9.12 13.07
N LEU A 299 10.78 -10.28 12.42
CA LEU A 299 9.68 -11.08 11.88
C LEU A 299 8.73 -11.55 12.99
N GLU A 300 9.25 -11.98 14.14
CA GLU A 300 8.42 -12.34 15.29
C GLU A 300 7.64 -11.14 15.82
N SER A 301 8.27 -9.97 15.91
CA SER A 301 7.60 -8.73 16.30
C SER A 301 6.47 -8.37 15.33
N ALA A 302 6.69 -8.54 14.03
CA ALA A 302 5.67 -8.35 13.00
C ALA A 302 4.49 -9.30 13.16
N SER A 303 4.75 -10.59 13.38
CA SER A 303 3.70 -11.58 13.68
C SER A 303 2.90 -11.17 14.90
N ARG A 304 3.53 -10.73 15.99
CA ARG A 304 2.83 -10.26 17.20
C ARG A 304 1.91 -9.07 16.91
N TYR A 305 2.31 -8.12 16.05
CA TYR A 305 1.43 -7.01 15.64
C TYR A 305 0.22 -7.49 14.83
N LEU A 306 0.41 -8.48 13.96
CA LEU A 306 -0.65 -9.04 13.12
C LEU A 306 -1.56 -10.00 13.89
N ASP A 307 -1.05 -10.70 14.91
CA ASP A 307 -1.77 -11.71 15.70
C ASP A 307 -2.61 -11.12 16.83
N ARG A 308 -2.39 -9.84 17.20
CA ARG A 308 -3.30 -9.11 18.10
C ARG A 308 -4.70 -9.07 17.48
N ARG A 309 -5.50 -10.10 17.74
CA ARG A 309 -6.90 -10.19 17.33
C ARG A 309 -7.62 -8.98 17.90
N CYS A 310 -8.35 -8.27 17.05
CA CYS A 310 -9.41 -7.43 17.56
C CYS A 310 -10.55 -8.41 17.82
N ASP A 311 -11.00 -8.53 19.06
CA ASP A 311 -12.13 -9.38 19.44
C ASP A 311 -13.45 -8.96 18.74
N SER A 312 -13.42 -7.89 17.93
CA SER A 312 -14.49 -7.46 17.05
C SER A 312 -14.44 -8.17 15.69
N GLU A 313 -15.10 -9.32 15.60
CA GLU A 313 -15.36 -10.11 14.39
C GLU A 313 -15.92 -9.25 13.24
N SER A 314 -15.08 -8.85 12.29
CA SER A 314 -15.52 -8.20 11.05
C SER A 314 -14.86 -8.88 9.85
N PRO A 315 -15.58 -9.73 9.09
CA PRO A 315 -15.00 -10.60 8.05
C PRO A 315 -14.45 -9.84 6.83
N GLY A 316 -14.84 -8.58 6.61
CA GLY A 316 -14.29 -7.76 5.53
C GLY A 316 -12.78 -7.47 5.68
N LEU A 317 -12.24 -7.57 6.89
CA LEU A 317 -10.86 -7.17 7.18
C LEU A 317 -9.80 -8.23 6.86
N GLU A 318 -10.18 -9.49 6.64
CA GLU A 318 -9.23 -10.53 6.22
C GLU A 318 -8.57 -10.19 4.89
N PHE A 319 -9.25 -9.43 4.01
CA PHE A 319 -8.71 -9.05 2.70
C PHE A 319 -7.50 -8.13 2.79
N VAL A 320 -7.48 -7.11 3.66
CA VAL A 320 -6.33 -6.19 3.79
C VAL A 320 -5.12 -6.88 4.43
N GLN A 321 -5.36 -7.80 5.37
CA GLN A 321 -4.29 -8.62 5.96
C GLN A 321 -3.78 -9.65 4.95
N ALA A 322 -4.69 -10.32 4.23
CA ALA A 322 -4.35 -11.20 3.12
C ALA A 322 -3.67 -10.45 1.97
N LEU A 323 -3.98 -9.18 1.75
CA LEU A 323 -3.34 -8.32 0.76
C LEU A 323 -1.90 -8.01 1.17
N PHE A 324 -1.71 -7.54 2.39
CA PHE A 324 -0.39 -7.27 2.94
C PHE A 324 0.48 -8.54 2.95
N ILE A 325 -0.12 -9.68 3.32
CA ILE A 325 0.53 -11.00 3.32
C ILE A 325 0.77 -11.53 1.90
N LYS A 326 -0.14 -11.33 0.93
CA LYS A 326 0.04 -11.76 -0.48
C LYS A 326 1.07 -10.93 -1.23
N ILE A 327 1.13 -9.62 -0.98
CA ILE A 327 2.22 -8.77 -1.48
C ILE A 327 3.57 -9.29 -0.95
N GLN A 328 3.60 -9.88 0.24
CA GLN A 328 4.83 -10.39 0.86
C GLN A 328 5.18 -11.84 0.48
N ALA A 329 4.20 -12.72 0.26
CA ALA A 329 4.45 -14.12 -0.11
C ALA A 329 4.99 -14.28 -1.53
N THR A 330 4.83 -13.26 -2.37
CA THR A 330 5.15 -13.30 -3.80
C THR A 330 6.60 -12.91 -4.11
N THR A 331 7.28 -12.25 -3.17
CA THR A 331 8.70 -11.90 -3.29
C THR A 331 9.63 -13.08 -3.01
N SER A 332 9.15 -14.08 -2.28
CA SER A 332 9.95 -15.22 -1.80
C SER A 332 9.80 -16.49 -2.63
N GLY A 333 8.92 -16.50 -3.63
CA GLY A 333 8.49 -17.71 -4.35
C GLY A 333 9.17 -17.98 -5.69
N ILE A 334 10.28 -17.30 -6.03
CA ILE A 334 10.96 -17.55 -7.31
C ILE A 334 11.99 -18.68 -7.22
N ASN A 335 12.46 -19.05 -6.02
CA ASN A 335 13.36 -20.20 -5.83
C ASN A 335 12.73 -21.22 -4.86
N ASP A 336 12.10 -22.24 -5.42
CA ASP A 336 12.12 -23.63 -4.93
C ASP A 336 11.34 -24.06 -3.67
N ILE A 337 10.20 -23.41 -3.34
CA ILE A 337 9.32 -23.89 -2.26
C ILE A 337 7.92 -24.25 -2.80
N LYS A 338 7.61 -25.55 -2.88
CA LYS A 338 6.23 -26.06 -3.05
C LYS A 338 5.36 -25.61 -1.87
N VAL A 339 4.63 -24.52 -2.03
CA VAL A 339 3.67 -24.02 -1.05
C VAL A 339 2.43 -24.93 -1.05
N THR A 340 2.25 -25.69 0.03
CA THR A 340 1.04 -26.48 0.27
C THR A 340 -0.04 -25.60 0.92
N ALA A 341 -1.26 -25.62 0.35
CA ALA A 341 -2.33 -24.66 0.61
C ALA A 341 -2.97 -24.71 2.02
N SER A 342 -2.49 -25.54 2.95
CA SER A 342 -3.07 -25.68 4.31
C SER A 342 -2.21 -25.12 5.44
N GLN A 343 -1.01 -24.60 5.18
CA GLN A 343 -0.22 -23.98 6.23
C GLN A 343 -0.72 -22.56 6.51
N PRO A 344 -0.79 -22.15 7.80
CA PRO A 344 -1.10 -20.76 8.13
C PRO A 344 -0.06 -19.89 7.42
N VAL A 345 -0.54 -18.99 6.57
CA VAL A 345 0.22 -18.08 5.68
C VAL A 345 1.23 -17.20 6.45
N GLY A 346 1.34 -17.36 7.77
CA GLY A 346 2.27 -16.69 8.69
C GLY A 346 3.61 -17.38 8.95
N LYS A 347 3.89 -18.59 8.43
CA LYS A 347 5.29 -19.08 8.35
C LYS A 347 5.93 -18.50 7.10
N SER A 348 6.21 -17.19 7.14
CA SER A 348 6.69 -16.43 5.98
C SER A 348 7.93 -17.09 5.38
N ALA A 349 8.00 -17.17 4.06
CA ALA A 349 9.18 -17.69 3.39
C ALA A 349 10.43 -16.83 3.69
N ASP A 350 10.27 -15.56 4.09
CA ASP A 350 11.33 -14.75 4.69
C ASP A 350 11.91 -15.41 5.96
N ARG A 351 11.06 -15.96 6.85
CA ARG A 351 11.49 -16.70 8.05
C ARG A 351 12.20 -18.00 7.67
N ALA A 352 11.69 -18.73 6.68
CA ALA A 352 12.32 -19.96 6.21
C ALA A 352 13.71 -19.68 5.60
N ALA A 353 13.79 -18.70 4.69
CA ALA A 353 15.04 -18.26 4.08
C ALA A 353 16.05 -17.77 5.13
N CYS A 354 15.61 -16.98 6.12
CA CYS A 354 16.48 -16.53 7.20
C CYS A 354 16.96 -17.67 8.10
N THR A 355 16.09 -18.64 8.41
CA THR A 355 16.46 -19.80 9.24
C THR A 355 17.47 -20.70 8.52
N ALA A 356 17.25 -20.95 7.23
CA ALA A 356 18.17 -21.70 6.39
C ALA A 356 19.54 -21.01 6.32
N LEU A 357 19.56 -19.71 6.02
CA LEU A 357 20.79 -18.91 5.95
C LEU A 357 21.54 -18.93 7.30
N ARG A 358 20.83 -18.72 8.41
CA ARG A 358 21.42 -18.79 9.75
C ARG A 358 22.06 -20.15 10.00
N SER A 359 21.38 -21.24 9.67
CA SER A 359 21.91 -22.60 9.89
C SER A 359 23.19 -22.86 9.09
N ALA A 360 23.28 -22.31 7.86
CA ALA A 360 24.45 -22.45 7.01
C ALA A 360 25.62 -21.62 7.55
N VAL A 361 25.39 -20.33 7.82
CA VAL A 361 26.38 -19.41 8.38
C VAL A 361 26.91 -19.91 9.73
N GLN A 362 26.03 -20.42 10.60
CA GLN A 362 26.43 -20.94 11.90
C GLN A 362 27.32 -22.18 11.76
N ARG A 363 26.98 -23.10 10.83
CA ARG A 363 27.80 -24.28 10.54
C ARG A 363 29.19 -23.86 10.06
N ASP A 364 29.26 -22.94 9.10
CA ASP A 364 30.53 -22.47 8.55
C ASP A 364 31.36 -21.70 9.58
N ARG A 365 30.71 -20.89 10.44
CA ARG A 365 31.39 -20.16 11.52
C ARG A 365 32.01 -21.11 12.54
N LEU A 366 31.28 -22.14 12.95
CA LEU A 366 31.74 -23.09 13.97
C LEU A 366 32.74 -24.12 13.43
N ALA A 367 32.68 -24.44 12.13
CA ALA A 367 33.55 -25.42 11.52
C ALA A 367 34.83 -24.82 10.92
N VAL A 368 34.76 -23.58 10.41
CA VAL A 368 35.83 -23.00 9.57
C VAL A 368 36.46 -21.77 10.21
N THR A 369 35.68 -20.74 10.55
CA THR A 369 36.26 -19.41 10.84
C THR A 369 36.41 -19.09 12.32
N PHE A 370 35.64 -19.73 13.21
CA PHE A 370 35.58 -19.49 14.65
C PHE A 370 35.42 -18.00 15.03
N GLN A 371 34.80 -17.20 14.17
CA GLN A 371 34.61 -15.78 14.44
C GLN A 371 33.70 -15.56 15.66
N PRO A 372 34.00 -14.55 16.51
CA PRO A 372 33.15 -14.20 17.64
C PRO A 372 31.82 -13.62 17.15
N LEU A 373 30.75 -13.90 17.90
CA LEU A 373 29.44 -13.29 17.65
C LEU A 373 29.44 -11.86 18.22
N PRO A 374 29.12 -10.82 17.42
CA PRO A 374 29.07 -9.45 17.93
C PRO A 374 27.93 -9.29 18.93
N LYS A 375 28.12 -8.41 19.92
CA LYS A 375 27.11 -8.14 20.96
C LYS A 375 25.87 -7.43 20.43
N HIS A 376 26.03 -6.68 19.33
CA HIS A 376 24.97 -5.91 18.70
C HIS A 376 24.88 -6.32 17.23
N PRO A 377 23.65 -6.42 16.67
CA PRO A 377 23.50 -6.70 15.26
C PRO A 377 24.07 -5.53 14.44
N PRO A 378 24.58 -5.82 13.22
CA PRO A 378 25.04 -4.78 12.32
C PRO A 378 23.90 -3.81 11.97
N ASP A 379 24.24 -2.54 11.78
CA ASP A 379 23.26 -1.54 11.35
C ASP A 379 22.82 -1.83 9.91
N ALA A 380 21.51 -2.01 9.73
CA ALA A 380 20.91 -2.21 8.41
C ALA A 380 20.68 -0.90 7.66
N VAL A 381 20.89 0.25 8.30
CA VAL A 381 20.74 1.56 7.65
C VAL A 381 21.78 1.68 6.53
N ALA A 382 21.28 1.85 5.31
CA ALA A 382 22.10 2.02 4.13
C ALA A 382 21.91 3.44 3.55
N ASN A 383 22.80 3.80 2.63
CA ASN A 383 22.60 4.99 1.81
C ASN A 383 21.23 4.94 1.12
N ALA A 384 20.47 6.02 1.22
CA ALA A 384 19.12 6.10 0.70
C ALA A 384 19.08 5.83 -0.82
N ALA A 385 18.44 4.73 -1.23
CA ALA A 385 18.10 4.48 -2.63
C ALA A 385 16.64 4.88 -2.87
N VAL A 386 16.39 6.19 -2.84
CA VAL A 386 15.01 6.67 -2.98
C VAL A 386 14.60 6.68 -4.44
N ARG A 387 13.46 6.07 -4.74
CA ARG A 387 12.95 5.93 -6.11
C ARG A 387 11.52 6.42 -6.29
N VAL A 388 10.84 6.82 -5.21
CA VAL A 388 9.45 7.27 -5.25
C VAL A 388 9.31 8.69 -4.74
N ALA A 389 8.51 9.47 -5.45
CA ALA A 389 8.09 10.82 -5.08
C ALA A 389 6.61 10.97 -5.49
N PRO A 390 5.84 11.82 -4.79
CA PRO A 390 4.47 12.11 -5.20
C PRO A 390 4.50 12.75 -6.60
N ASP A 391 3.57 12.35 -7.47
CA ASP A 391 3.43 13.03 -8.76
C ASP A 391 2.76 14.39 -8.52
N VAL A 392 3.23 15.43 -9.19
CA VAL A 392 2.65 16.77 -9.03
C VAL A 392 1.23 16.75 -9.57
N PHE A 393 0.24 16.89 -8.68
CA PHE A 393 -1.16 16.99 -9.06
C PHE A 393 -1.52 18.46 -9.24
N GLN A 394 -1.78 18.85 -10.49
CA GLN A 394 -2.34 20.16 -10.84
C GLN A 394 -3.75 19.91 -11.37
N PRO A 395 -4.80 20.28 -10.61
CA PRO A 395 -6.15 20.15 -11.12
C PRO A 395 -6.30 21.04 -12.37
N GLU A 396 -6.79 20.47 -13.45
CA GLU A 396 -7.05 21.22 -14.67
C GLU A 396 -8.04 22.36 -14.35
N PRO A 397 -7.76 23.61 -14.77
CA PRO A 397 -8.68 24.71 -14.56
C PRO A 397 -10.05 24.31 -15.11
N VAL A 398 -11.08 24.34 -14.26
CA VAL A 398 -12.44 24.10 -14.71
C VAL A 398 -12.84 25.32 -15.54
N LEU A 399 -12.59 25.24 -16.84
CA LEU A 399 -13.11 26.21 -17.79
C LEU A 399 -14.64 26.05 -17.78
N PRO A 400 -15.41 27.14 -17.55
CA PRO A 400 -16.85 27.07 -17.71
C PRO A 400 -17.14 26.55 -19.13
N PRO A 401 -18.15 25.67 -19.30
CA PRO A 401 -18.50 25.18 -20.62
C PRO A 401 -18.73 26.40 -21.51
N ALA A 402 -18.12 26.40 -22.71
CA ALA A 402 -18.33 27.46 -23.67
C ALA A 402 -19.85 27.67 -23.83
N PRO A 403 -20.34 28.92 -23.75
CA PRO A 403 -21.76 29.17 -23.92
C PRO A 403 -22.20 28.58 -25.27
N PRO A 404 -23.38 27.95 -25.36
CA PRO A 404 -23.86 27.38 -26.61
C PRO A 404 -23.85 28.46 -27.70
N ALA A 405 -23.43 28.09 -28.91
CA ALA A 405 -23.26 29.02 -30.04
C ALA A 405 -24.50 29.89 -30.32
N ASP A 406 -25.69 29.35 -30.01
CA ASP A 406 -26.98 30.04 -30.18
C ASP A 406 -27.13 31.29 -29.29
N VAL A 407 -26.43 31.35 -28.14
CA VAL A 407 -26.43 32.51 -27.24
C VAL A 407 -25.43 33.58 -27.71
N GLN A 408 -24.35 33.17 -28.37
CA GLN A 408 -23.38 34.10 -28.95
C GLN A 408 -23.96 34.84 -30.17
N ALA A 409 -24.87 34.22 -30.92
CA ALA A 409 -25.50 34.85 -32.09
C ALA A 409 -26.52 35.95 -31.76
N ARG A 410 -27.01 36.03 -30.51
CA ARG A 410 -28.01 37.04 -30.09
C ARG A 410 -27.44 38.19 -29.25
N SER A 411 -26.17 38.11 -28.86
CA SER A 411 -25.47 39.17 -28.12
C SER A 411 -24.73 40.14 -29.06
N GLY A 412 -25.20 40.28 -30.30
CA GLY A 412 -24.78 41.37 -31.18
C GLY A 412 -25.24 42.70 -30.61
N CYS A 413 -24.27 43.51 -30.17
CA CYS A 413 -24.46 44.88 -29.70
C CYS A 413 -25.34 45.68 -30.67
N ASN A 414 -26.59 45.95 -30.28
CA ASN A 414 -27.25 47.23 -30.53
C ASN A 414 -27.08 48.08 -29.26
N ILE A 415 -25.88 48.64 -29.09
CA ILE A 415 -25.68 49.83 -28.27
C ILE A 415 -25.31 50.92 -29.26
N MET A 416 -26.32 51.64 -29.75
CA MET A 416 -26.18 53.01 -30.25
C MET A 416 -26.70 53.94 -29.17
#